data_AF-A0A0F0LBV2-F1
#
_entry.id   AF-A0A0F0LBV2-F1
#
_cell.length_a   1.000
_cell.length_b   1.000
_cell.length_c   1.000
_cell.angle_alpha   90.00
_cell.angle_beta   90.00
_cell.angle_gamma   90.00
#
_symmetry.space_group_name_H-M   'P 1'
#
loop_
_entity.id
_entity.type
_entity.pdbx_description
1 polymer ?
#
loop_
_entity_poly.entity_id
_entity_poly.type
_entity_poly.pdbx_seq_one_letter_code
_entity_poly.pdbx_strand_id
1 'polypeptide(L)'
;MSRLPCDVSAPHGSAAGYDAGCRTRAMCPNGQDSEMLSCAEAVVRRRGDYHLLRLPADQPLPRDGNVGVMTSSHEPVRAVHGTPWGYARGCRDASGCPNRLRGAMTCADARRRYVQEYAARRSAGVGTPIEHGTPNGYLLGCRDSRLCPGGDDGVSCAESRARHRMRIARAAGIAPRAETLDSGPAIAKVRALRSQGWSLRRISSATGCGRTTIAELAGETGTVRERVTPVTLRRILAVEAR
;
A
#
# COMPACT_ATOMS: atom_id res chain seq x y z
N MET A 1 32.68 -6.00 -0.67
CA MET A 1 31.33 -6.37 -0.16
C MET A 1 30.85 -7.57 -0.96
N SER A 2 31.13 -8.76 -0.44
CA SER A 2 30.80 -10.03 -1.07
C SER A 2 29.28 -10.25 -1.02
N ARG A 3 28.67 -10.39 -2.19
CA ARG A 3 27.27 -10.79 -2.34
C ARG A 3 27.17 -12.23 -1.84
N LEU A 4 26.50 -12.47 -0.72
CA LEU A 4 26.17 -13.83 -0.32
C LEU A 4 25.22 -14.40 -1.39
N PRO A 5 25.57 -15.52 -2.05
CA PRO A 5 24.69 -16.14 -3.02
C PRO A 5 23.42 -16.61 -2.29
N CYS A 6 22.26 -16.32 -2.89
CA CYS A 6 21.01 -16.94 -2.48
C CYS A 6 21.19 -18.47 -2.56
N ASP A 7 20.70 -19.18 -1.55
CA ASP A 7 20.76 -20.63 -1.48
C ASP A 7 20.18 -21.24 -2.77
N VAL A 8 20.99 -22.02 -3.48
CA VAL A 8 20.85 -22.36 -4.91
C VAL A 8 19.66 -23.30 -5.18
N SER A 9 18.93 -23.71 -4.15
CA SER A 9 17.89 -24.73 -4.29
C SER A 9 16.49 -24.20 -4.62
N ALA A 10 16.20 -22.92 -4.38
CA ALA A 10 14.85 -22.37 -4.61
C ALA A 10 14.79 -21.56 -5.91
N PRO A 11 13.90 -21.90 -6.87
CA PRO A 11 13.87 -21.23 -8.17
C PRO A 11 13.39 -19.78 -8.04
N HIS A 12 14.06 -18.86 -8.74
CA HIS A 12 13.65 -17.45 -8.76
C HIS A 12 12.34 -17.25 -9.52
N GLY A 13 11.59 -16.21 -9.12
CA GLY A 13 10.24 -15.97 -9.63
C GLY A 13 9.16 -16.87 -9.04
N SER A 14 9.46 -17.53 -7.92
CA SER A 14 8.53 -18.38 -7.17
C SER A 14 8.30 -17.84 -5.75
N ALA A 15 7.38 -18.45 -5.00
CA ALA A 15 7.19 -18.15 -3.58
C ALA A 15 8.34 -18.74 -2.74
N ALA A 16 8.82 -19.95 -3.07
CA ALA A 16 9.94 -20.59 -2.40
C ALA A 16 11.21 -19.73 -2.46
N GLY A 17 11.49 -19.12 -3.62
CA GLY A 17 12.63 -18.20 -3.77
C GLY A 17 12.49 -16.93 -2.91
N TYR A 18 11.27 -16.45 -2.66
CA TYR A 18 11.03 -15.31 -1.76
C TYR A 18 11.27 -15.71 -0.30
N ASP A 19 10.78 -16.88 0.11
CA ASP A 19 10.93 -17.40 1.47
C ASP A 19 12.39 -17.75 1.78
N ALA A 20 13.15 -18.22 0.78
CA ALA A 20 14.60 -18.44 0.85
C ALA A 20 15.43 -17.14 0.92
N GLY A 21 14.79 -15.95 0.86
CA GLY A 21 15.44 -14.66 1.14
C GLY A 21 15.50 -13.67 -0.02
N CYS A 22 15.07 -14.04 -1.24
CA CYS A 22 15.05 -13.12 -2.39
C CYS A 22 13.85 -12.15 -2.32
N ARG A 23 13.85 -11.23 -1.34
CA ARG A 23 12.68 -10.41 -0.99
C ARG A 23 12.56 -9.08 -1.73
N THR A 24 13.57 -8.67 -2.49
CA THR A 24 13.58 -7.39 -3.20
C THR A 24 13.76 -7.59 -4.70
N ARG A 25 13.16 -6.71 -5.50
CA ARG A 25 13.33 -6.71 -6.97
C ARG A 25 14.79 -6.51 -7.38
N ALA A 26 15.51 -5.65 -6.67
CA ALA A 26 16.88 -5.25 -7.00
C ALA A 26 17.91 -6.39 -6.83
N MET A 27 17.59 -7.41 -6.04
CA MET A 27 18.47 -8.56 -5.80
C MET A 27 18.00 -9.83 -6.51
N CYS A 28 16.88 -9.78 -7.22
CA CYS A 28 16.35 -10.91 -7.96
C CYS A 28 16.95 -10.94 -9.37
N PRO A 29 17.41 -12.10 -9.88
CA PRO A 29 17.83 -12.27 -11.27
C PRO A 29 16.72 -11.94 -12.27
N ASN A 30 15.46 -12.15 -11.89
CA ASN A 30 14.29 -11.84 -12.71
C ASN A 30 13.89 -10.37 -12.53
N GLY A 31 14.63 -9.47 -13.19
CA GLY A 31 14.38 -8.04 -13.23
C GLY A 31 13.15 -7.63 -14.06
N GLN A 32 13.06 -6.35 -14.42
CA GLN A 32 11.94 -5.83 -15.23
C GLN A 32 11.92 -6.40 -16.65
N ASP A 33 13.09 -6.67 -17.22
CA ASP A 33 13.26 -7.19 -18.58
C ASP A 33 13.17 -8.73 -18.65
N SER A 34 12.93 -9.39 -17.51
CA SER A 34 12.73 -10.83 -17.47
C SER A 34 11.30 -11.20 -17.84
N GLU A 35 11.17 -12.26 -18.63
CA GLU A 35 9.90 -12.94 -18.92
C GLU A 35 9.26 -13.51 -17.65
N MET A 36 10.06 -13.75 -16.61
CA MET A 36 9.60 -14.23 -15.31
C MET A 36 9.43 -13.09 -14.33
N LEU A 37 8.48 -13.25 -13.39
CA LEU A 37 8.35 -12.33 -12.27
C LEU A 37 9.58 -12.45 -11.36
N SER A 38 9.92 -11.36 -10.66
CA SER A 38 10.79 -11.45 -9.48
C SER A 38 10.09 -12.24 -8.37
N CYS A 39 10.83 -12.83 -7.43
CA CYS A 39 10.21 -13.60 -6.32
C CYS A 39 9.22 -12.75 -5.50
N ALA A 40 9.53 -11.46 -5.29
CA ALA A 40 8.65 -10.52 -4.62
C ALA A 40 7.35 -10.28 -5.42
N GLU A 41 7.44 -10.13 -6.74
CA GLU A 41 6.26 -9.99 -7.60
C GLU A 41 5.43 -11.27 -7.66
N ALA A 42 6.08 -12.43 -7.72
CA ALA A 42 5.42 -13.72 -7.75
C ALA A 42 4.56 -13.94 -6.49
N VAL A 43 5.08 -13.65 -5.30
CA VAL A 43 4.30 -13.74 -4.04
C VAL A 43 3.12 -12.78 -4.04
N VAL A 44 3.31 -11.53 -4.50
CA VAL A 44 2.22 -10.56 -4.60
C VAL A 44 1.14 -11.04 -5.57
N ARG A 45 1.54 -11.56 -6.74
CA ARG A 45 0.63 -12.07 -7.77
C ARG A 45 -0.16 -13.28 -7.26
N ARG A 46 0.49 -14.25 -6.61
CA ARG A 46 -0.16 -15.42 -5.99
C ARG A 46 -1.19 -15.04 -4.94
N ARG A 47 -0.90 -14.04 -4.09
CA ARG A 47 -1.87 -13.57 -3.09
C ARG A 47 -3.10 -12.91 -3.71
N GLY A 48 -3.00 -12.45 -4.95
CA GLY A 48 -4.07 -11.79 -5.70
C GLY A 48 -4.96 -12.74 -6.51
N ASP A 49 -4.51 -13.96 -6.78
CA ASP A 49 -5.15 -14.89 -7.71
C ASP A 49 -5.31 -16.29 -7.10
N TYR A 50 -6.56 -16.76 -7.04
CA TYR A 50 -6.91 -18.05 -6.46
C TYR A 50 -6.19 -19.25 -7.12
N HIS A 51 -6.05 -19.24 -8.44
CA HIS A 51 -5.44 -20.35 -9.17
C HIS A 51 -3.93 -20.37 -8.93
N LEU A 52 -3.29 -19.20 -8.96
CA LEU A 52 -1.85 -19.08 -8.72
C LEU A 52 -1.47 -19.39 -7.27
N LEU A 53 -2.34 -19.09 -6.31
CA LEU A 53 -2.13 -19.40 -4.90
C LEU A 53 -1.98 -20.92 -4.64
N ARG A 54 -2.61 -21.76 -5.47
CA ARG A 54 -2.61 -23.22 -5.32
C ARG A 54 -1.47 -23.93 -6.06
N LEU A 55 -0.70 -23.19 -6.87
CA LEU A 55 0.47 -23.76 -7.52
C LEU A 55 1.54 -24.15 -6.48
N PRO A 56 2.39 -25.16 -6.76
CA PRO A 56 3.54 -25.51 -5.92
C PRO A 56 4.37 -24.28 -5.56
N ALA A 57 4.90 -24.16 -4.33
CA ALA A 57 5.56 -22.92 -3.88
C ALA A 57 6.81 -22.55 -4.70
N ASP A 58 7.49 -23.57 -5.22
CA ASP A 58 8.62 -23.54 -6.14
C ASP A 58 8.22 -23.20 -7.58
N GLN A 59 6.95 -23.27 -7.97
CA GLN A 59 6.53 -22.94 -9.34
C GLN A 59 6.82 -21.47 -9.69
N PRO A 60 7.74 -21.20 -10.63
CA PRO A 60 8.02 -19.86 -11.12
C PRO A 60 6.84 -19.31 -11.92
N LEU A 61 6.59 -18.00 -11.81
CA LEU A 61 5.48 -17.34 -12.47
C LEU A 61 5.96 -16.46 -13.63
N PRO A 62 5.50 -16.70 -14.86
CA PRO A 62 5.75 -15.81 -15.99
C PRO A 62 4.98 -14.50 -15.84
N ARG A 63 5.56 -13.44 -16.42
CA ARG A 63 5.06 -12.06 -16.33
C ARG A 63 3.84 -11.82 -17.21
N ASP A 64 3.76 -12.53 -18.35
CA ASP A 64 2.61 -12.53 -19.26
C ASP A 64 1.35 -13.19 -18.64
N GLY A 65 1.51 -13.90 -17.51
CA GLY A 65 0.44 -14.56 -16.77
C GLY A 65 0.04 -15.93 -17.31
N ASN A 66 0.69 -16.42 -18.37
CA ASN A 66 0.38 -17.73 -18.94
C ASN A 66 1.16 -18.82 -18.22
N VAL A 67 0.71 -19.19 -17.02
CA VAL A 67 1.28 -20.35 -16.34
C VAL A 67 0.75 -21.58 -17.06
N GLY A 68 1.56 -22.17 -17.92
CA GLY A 68 1.25 -23.44 -18.57
C GLY A 68 0.72 -24.40 -17.52
N VAL A 69 -0.46 -24.96 -17.78
CA VAL A 69 -1.21 -25.82 -16.87
C VAL A 69 -0.39 -27.08 -16.60
N MET A 70 0.58 -27.01 -15.70
CA MET A 70 1.13 -28.20 -15.07
C MET A 70 0.07 -28.66 -14.07
N THR A 71 -0.66 -29.65 -14.54
CA THR A 71 -1.61 -30.48 -13.81
C THR A 71 -1.00 -30.92 -12.48
N SER A 72 -1.26 -30.15 -11.43
CA SER A 72 -1.14 -30.68 -10.08
C SER A 72 -2.26 -31.70 -9.93
N SER A 73 -1.87 -32.97 -9.88
CA SER A 73 -2.68 -34.14 -9.52
C SER A 73 -3.10 -34.11 -8.05
N HIS A 74 -3.53 -32.94 -7.57
CA HIS A 74 -4.30 -32.85 -6.34
C HIS A 74 -5.76 -32.97 -6.73
N GLU A 75 -6.41 -33.99 -6.17
CA GLU A 75 -7.87 -34.18 -6.14
C GLU A 75 -8.59 -32.81 -6.14
N PRO A 76 -9.60 -32.59 -7.00
CA PRO A 76 -10.27 -31.30 -7.09
C PRO A 76 -11.05 -31.07 -5.80
N VAL A 77 -10.40 -30.49 -4.79
CA VAL A 77 -11.06 -29.89 -3.65
C VAL A 77 -12.05 -28.90 -4.23
N ARG A 78 -13.35 -29.25 -4.20
CA ARG A 78 -14.46 -28.47 -4.76
C ARG A 78 -14.19 -26.99 -4.52
N ALA A 79 -13.84 -26.28 -5.58
CA ALA A 79 -13.48 -24.88 -5.47
C ALA A 79 -14.73 -24.13 -4.98
N VAL A 80 -14.70 -23.69 -3.72
CA VAL A 80 -15.84 -23.03 -3.09
C VAL A 80 -15.96 -21.63 -3.69
N HIS A 81 -16.83 -21.48 -4.68
CA HIS A 81 -17.14 -20.21 -5.32
C HIS A 81 -18.54 -19.71 -4.92
N GLY A 82 -18.76 -18.39 -5.05
CA GLY A 82 -20.04 -17.76 -4.69
C GLY A 82 -20.22 -17.56 -3.19
N THR A 83 -19.13 -17.55 -2.43
CA THR A 83 -19.16 -17.30 -0.99
C THR A 83 -18.13 -16.23 -0.60
N PRO A 84 -18.32 -15.53 0.54
CA PRO A 84 -17.31 -14.61 1.07
C PRO A 84 -15.96 -15.29 1.35
N TRP A 85 -15.98 -16.61 1.61
CA TRP A 85 -14.79 -17.42 1.84
C TRP A 85 -13.98 -17.63 0.56
N GLY A 86 -14.64 -17.91 -0.56
CA GLY A 86 -13.98 -17.97 -1.87
C GLY A 86 -13.28 -16.66 -2.22
N TYR A 87 -13.88 -15.51 -1.85
CA TYR A 87 -13.25 -14.20 -2.00
C TYR A 87 -12.01 -14.04 -1.12
N ALA A 88 -12.11 -14.43 0.16
CA ALA A 88 -11.01 -14.35 1.11
C ALA A 88 -9.79 -15.18 0.67
N ARG A 89 -10.01 -16.29 -0.04
CA ARG A 89 -8.96 -17.14 -0.60
C ARG A 89 -8.37 -16.69 -1.95
N GLY A 90 -8.83 -15.56 -2.50
CA GLY A 90 -8.20 -14.94 -3.67
C GLY A 90 -9.06 -14.87 -4.93
N CYS A 91 -10.29 -15.39 -4.94
CA CYS A 91 -11.21 -15.21 -6.08
C CYS A 91 -11.86 -13.81 -6.00
N ARG A 92 -11.06 -12.78 -6.31
CA ARG A 92 -11.43 -11.36 -6.13
C ARG A 92 -11.99 -10.72 -7.40
N ASP A 93 -11.59 -11.22 -8.56
CA ASP A 93 -12.14 -10.76 -9.84
C ASP A 93 -13.50 -11.43 -10.09
N ALA A 94 -14.53 -10.60 -10.28
CA ALA A 94 -15.85 -11.09 -10.64
C ALA A 94 -15.87 -11.63 -12.08
N SER A 95 -15.11 -11.00 -12.98
CA SER A 95 -15.12 -11.32 -14.41
C SER A 95 -14.55 -12.70 -14.70
N GLY A 96 -13.46 -13.07 -14.04
CA GLY A 96 -12.84 -14.40 -14.10
C GLY A 96 -13.39 -15.41 -13.09
N CYS A 97 -14.49 -15.13 -12.38
CA CYS A 97 -15.06 -16.07 -11.42
C CYS A 97 -15.79 -17.23 -12.15
N PRO A 98 -15.52 -18.52 -11.83
CA PRO A 98 -16.21 -19.65 -12.45
C PRO A 98 -17.74 -19.62 -12.31
N ASN A 99 -18.25 -19.04 -11.22
CA ASN A 99 -19.69 -18.90 -11.02
C ASN A 99 -20.33 -17.88 -11.96
N ARG A 100 -19.58 -16.90 -12.48
CA ARG A 100 -20.11 -15.90 -13.42
C ARG A 100 -20.58 -16.56 -14.72
N LEU A 101 -19.79 -17.48 -15.26
CA LEU A 101 -20.13 -18.24 -16.47
C LEU A 101 -21.38 -19.11 -16.29
N ARG A 102 -21.69 -19.49 -15.04
CA ARG A 102 -22.86 -20.28 -14.68
C ARG A 102 -24.07 -19.44 -14.30
N GLY A 103 -23.99 -18.11 -14.46
CA GLY A 103 -25.04 -17.17 -14.00
C GLY A 103 -25.26 -17.17 -12.49
N ALA A 104 -24.35 -17.78 -11.73
CA ALA A 104 -24.44 -17.91 -10.27
C ALA A 104 -23.73 -16.75 -9.57
N MET A 105 -24.00 -16.59 -8.27
CA MET A 105 -23.34 -15.57 -7.45
C MET A 105 -21.82 -15.72 -7.50
N THR A 106 -21.11 -14.63 -7.83
CA THR A 106 -19.64 -14.63 -7.79
C THR A 106 -19.13 -14.46 -6.36
N CYS A 107 -17.87 -14.83 -6.10
CA CYS A 107 -17.23 -14.60 -4.80
C CYS A 107 -17.20 -13.11 -4.42
N ALA A 108 -16.95 -12.23 -5.38
CA ALA A 108 -16.94 -10.79 -5.18
C ALA A 108 -18.34 -10.26 -4.82
N ASP A 109 -19.39 -10.73 -5.49
CA ASP A 109 -20.79 -10.41 -5.15
C ASP A 109 -21.16 -10.90 -3.76
N ALA A 110 -20.84 -12.15 -3.44
CA ALA A 110 -21.09 -12.75 -2.14
C ALA A 110 -20.42 -11.95 -1.02
N ARG A 111 -19.17 -11.50 -1.23
CA ARG A 111 -18.46 -10.64 -0.28
C ARG A 111 -19.13 -9.28 -0.13
N ARG A 112 -19.55 -8.64 -1.22
CA ARG A 112 -20.26 -7.34 -1.18
C ARG A 112 -21.55 -7.47 -0.38
N ARG A 113 -22.39 -8.45 -0.70
CA ARG A 113 -23.65 -8.73 0.03
C ARG A 113 -23.39 -8.98 1.51
N TYR A 114 -22.44 -9.86 1.84
CA TYR A 114 -22.08 -10.14 3.23
C TYR A 114 -21.68 -8.87 4.00
N VAL A 115 -20.86 -7.99 3.41
CA VAL A 115 -20.44 -6.74 4.06
C VAL A 115 -21.61 -5.79 4.25
N GLN A 116 -22.52 -5.69 3.27
CA GLN A 116 -23.73 -4.88 3.35
C GLN A 116 -24.68 -5.40 4.45
N GLU A 117 -24.96 -6.70 4.48
CA GLU A 117 -25.79 -7.34 5.51
C GLU A 117 -25.17 -7.21 6.91
N TYR A 118 -23.84 -7.38 7.00
CA TYR A 118 -23.12 -7.14 8.25
C TYR A 118 -23.31 -5.68 8.70
N ALA A 119 -23.06 -4.70 7.84
CA ALA A 119 -23.24 -3.29 8.17
C ALA A 119 -24.69 -2.97 8.58
N ALA A 120 -25.68 -3.49 7.86
CA ALA A 120 -27.09 -3.31 8.17
C ALA A 120 -27.45 -3.89 9.55
N ARG A 121 -27.00 -5.11 9.87
CA ARG A 121 -27.18 -5.72 11.20
C ARG A 121 -26.54 -4.87 12.30
N ARG A 122 -25.34 -4.33 12.06
CA ARG A 122 -24.67 -3.44 13.03
C ARG A 122 -25.43 -2.14 13.25
N SER A 123 -25.92 -1.51 12.19
CA SER A 123 -26.75 -0.30 12.31
C SER A 123 -28.07 -0.57 13.03
N ALA A 124 -28.62 -1.78 12.91
CA ALA A 124 -29.80 -2.23 13.64
C ALA A 124 -29.51 -2.66 15.09
N GLY A 125 -28.27 -2.49 15.58
CA GLY A 125 -27.87 -2.87 16.95
C GLY A 125 -27.68 -4.37 17.18
N VAL A 126 -27.65 -5.18 16.13
CA VAL A 126 -27.53 -6.65 16.22
C VAL A 126 -26.06 -7.08 16.21
N GLY A 127 -25.72 -8.07 17.05
CA GLY A 127 -24.41 -8.72 17.13
C GLY A 127 -23.67 -8.43 18.44
N THR A 128 -22.38 -8.78 18.49
CA THR A 128 -21.56 -8.58 19.68
C THR A 128 -21.50 -7.10 20.07
N PRO A 129 -21.73 -6.76 21.34
CA PRO A 129 -21.54 -5.40 21.84
C PRO A 129 -20.16 -4.84 21.47
N ILE A 130 -20.12 -3.56 21.12
CA ILE A 130 -18.85 -2.88 20.83
C ILE A 130 -18.25 -2.40 22.13
N GLU A 131 -17.07 -2.90 22.45
CA GLU A 131 -16.21 -2.26 23.43
C GLU A 131 -15.59 -1.00 22.80
N HIS A 132 -16.13 0.16 23.17
CA HIS A 132 -15.70 1.44 22.61
C HIS A 132 -14.33 1.88 23.16
N GLY A 133 -13.68 2.81 22.46
CA GLY A 133 -12.31 3.24 22.77
C GLY A 133 -11.21 2.23 22.46
N THR A 134 -11.55 1.09 21.84
CA THR A 134 -10.57 0.08 21.44
C THR A 134 -10.31 0.06 19.94
N PRO A 135 -9.15 -0.44 19.48
CA PRO A 135 -8.91 -0.69 18.06
C PRO A 135 -9.89 -1.72 17.49
N ASN A 136 -10.37 -2.65 18.32
CA ASN A 136 -11.32 -3.68 17.93
C ASN A 136 -12.71 -3.08 17.67
N GLY A 137 -13.14 -2.12 18.49
CA GLY A 137 -14.42 -1.43 18.27
C GLY A 137 -14.49 -0.72 16.91
N TYR A 138 -13.37 -0.21 16.42
CA TYR A 138 -13.28 0.33 15.05
C TYR A 138 -13.46 -0.75 13.98
N LEU A 139 -12.86 -1.92 14.17
CA LEU A 139 -12.97 -3.05 13.24
C LEU A 139 -14.40 -3.63 13.21
N LEU A 140 -15.11 -3.57 14.33
CA LEU A 140 -16.51 -3.97 14.48
C LEU A 140 -17.53 -2.95 13.96
N GLY A 141 -17.07 -1.79 13.46
CA GLY A 141 -17.90 -0.84 12.71
C GLY A 141 -18.01 0.57 13.31
N CYS A 142 -17.52 0.83 14.53
CA CYS A 142 -17.56 2.16 15.14
C CYS A 142 -16.44 3.04 14.56
N ARG A 143 -16.71 3.68 13.41
CA ARG A 143 -15.71 4.45 12.65
C ARG A 143 -15.86 5.96 12.74
N ASP A 144 -17.05 6.46 13.06
CA ASP A 144 -17.27 7.90 13.22
C ASP A 144 -16.81 8.34 14.62
N SER A 145 -15.77 9.18 14.68
CA SER A 145 -15.24 9.68 15.95
C SER A 145 -16.18 10.66 16.65
N ARG A 146 -17.10 11.32 15.92
CA ARG A 146 -18.04 12.29 16.49
C ARG A 146 -19.23 11.62 17.18
N LEU A 147 -19.62 10.45 16.68
CA LEU A 147 -20.73 9.65 17.21
C LEU A 147 -20.26 8.53 18.13
N CYS A 148 -18.95 8.37 18.31
CA CYS A 148 -18.40 7.37 19.20
C CYS A 148 -18.57 7.81 20.67
N PRO A 149 -19.15 6.97 21.55
CA PRO A 149 -19.23 7.30 22.97
C PRO A 149 -17.87 7.34 23.68
N GLY A 150 -16.82 6.83 23.02
CA GLY A 150 -15.48 6.70 23.60
C GLY A 150 -15.35 5.49 24.52
N GLY A 151 -14.11 5.17 24.92
CA GLY A 151 -13.83 4.27 26.03
C GLY A 151 -13.76 5.03 27.36
N ASP A 152 -13.31 4.36 28.42
CA ASP A 152 -13.17 4.95 29.76
C ASP A 152 -12.22 6.15 29.81
N ASP A 153 -11.27 6.21 28.87
CA ASP A 153 -10.31 7.30 28.70
C ASP A 153 -10.80 8.43 27.77
N GLY A 154 -12.07 8.37 27.32
CA GLY A 154 -12.68 9.30 26.37
C GLY A 154 -12.17 9.15 24.94
N VAL A 155 -11.28 8.20 24.66
CA VAL A 155 -10.71 8.02 23.32
C VAL A 155 -11.72 7.33 22.42
N SER A 156 -11.89 7.84 21.20
CA SER A 156 -12.76 7.20 20.21
C SER A 156 -12.13 5.92 19.63
N CYS A 157 -12.96 4.99 19.13
CA CYS A 157 -12.50 3.79 18.43
C CYS A 157 -11.55 4.12 17.25
N ALA A 158 -11.89 5.18 16.49
CA ALA A 158 -11.08 5.64 15.36
C ALA A 158 -9.68 6.11 15.80
N GLU A 159 -9.62 6.89 16.88
CA GLU A 159 -8.36 7.36 17.44
C GLU A 159 -7.54 6.22 18.04
N SER A 160 -8.17 5.34 18.82
CA SER A 160 -7.53 4.15 19.38
C SER A 160 -6.91 3.27 18.29
N ARG A 161 -7.62 3.08 17.17
CA ARG A 161 -7.10 2.39 15.99
C ARG A 161 -5.91 3.11 15.36
N ALA A 162 -5.95 4.45 15.24
CA ALA A 162 -4.84 5.24 14.71
C ALA A 162 -3.59 5.11 15.59
N ARG A 163 -3.73 5.27 16.91
CA ARG A 163 -2.65 5.07 17.90
C ARG A 163 -2.06 3.67 17.81
N HIS A 164 -2.90 2.64 17.72
CA HIS A 164 -2.46 1.25 17.57
C HIS A 164 -1.67 1.03 16.27
N ARG A 165 -2.12 1.59 15.14
CA ARG A 165 -1.37 1.50 13.86
C ARG A 165 -0.03 2.19 13.95
N MET A 166 0.05 3.37 14.58
CA MET A 166 1.33 4.06 14.79
C MET A 166 2.28 3.23 15.67
N ARG A 167 1.77 2.61 16.75
CA ARG A 167 2.57 1.74 17.61
C ARG A 167 3.14 0.55 16.85
N ILE A 168 2.33 -0.14 16.03
CA ILE A 168 2.81 -1.24 15.17
C ILE A 168 3.85 -0.75 14.18
N ALA A 169 3.61 0.40 13.53
CA ALA A 169 4.57 0.96 12.57
C ALA A 169 5.93 1.27 13.24
N ARG A 170 5.93 1.88 14.43
CA ARG A 170 7.15 2.12 15.22
C ARG A 170 7.85 0.83 15.58
N ALA A 171 7.11 -0.19 16.05
CA ALA A 171 7.68 -1.50 16.38
C ALA A 171 8.30 -2.19 15.15
N ALA A 172 7.77 -1.92 13.95
CA ALA A 172 8.31 -2.40 12.68
C ALA A 172 9.44 -1.52 12.11
N GLY A 173 9.91 -0.51 12.85
CA GLY A 173 10.96 0.41 12.39
C GLY A 173 10.54 1.36 11.26
N ILE A 174 9.24 1.50 11.01
CA ILE A 174 8.71 2.40 9.97
C ILE A 174 8.70 3.82 10.54
N ALA A 175 9.60 4.68 10.05
CA ALA A 175 9.66 6.08 10.44
C ALA A 175 8.35 6.80 10.07
N PRO A 176 7.81 7.67 10.94
CA PRO A 176 6.70 8.54 10.60
C PRO A 176 7.04 9.36 9.35
N ARG A 177 6.09 9.49 8.43
CA ARG A 177 6.25 10.43 7.32
C ARG A 177 6.45 11.82 7.92
N ALA A 178 7.54 12.49 7.54
CA ALA A 178 7.81 13.83 8.03
C ALA A 178 6.60 14.73 7.78
N GLU A 179 6.12 15.38 8.82
CA GLU A 179 5.06 16.38 8.70
C GLU A 179 5.52 17.47 7.75
N THR A 180 4.70 17.80 6.76
CA THR A 180 4.98 18.89 5.83
C THR A 180 4.41 20.18 6.41
N LEU A 181 5.05 21.33 6.23
CA LEU A 181 4.60 22.64 6.69
C LEU A 181 4.01 23.44 5.52
N ASP A 182 3.25 24.49 5.84
CA ASP A 182 2.80 25.47 4.86
C ASP A 182 4.01 26.07 4.11
N SER A 183 3.84 26.21 2.79
CA SER A 183 4.89 26.68 1.88
C SER A 183 4.91 28.18 1.68
N GLY A 184 3.92 28.93 2.18
CA GLY A 184 3.77 30.38 1.98
C GLY A 184 5.05 31.18 2.21
N PRO A 185 5.78 30.99 3.33
CA PRO A 185 7.03 31.69 3.57
C PRO A 185 8.14 31.33 2.57
N ALA A 186 8.21 30.06 2.13
CA ALA A 186 9.16 29.63 1.10
C ALA A 186 8.83 30.25 -0.26
N ILE A 187 7.55 30.29 -0.65
CA ILE A 187 7.09 30.94 -1.88
C ILE A 187 7.47 32.41 -1.88
N ALA A 188 7.19 33.13 -0.79
CA ALA A 188 7.53 34.55 -0.65
C ALA A 188 9.04 34.79 -0.81
N LYS A 189 9.87 33.96 -0.17
CA LYS A 189 11.34 34.05 -0.27
C LYS A 189 11.85 33.76 -1.67
N VAL A 190 11.35 32.71 -2.33
CA VAL A 190 11.73 32.37 -3.71
C VAL A 190 11.36 33.51 -4.66
N ARG A 191 10.16 34.09 -4.53
CA ARG A 191 9.73 35.25 -5.34
C ARG A 191 10.62 36.48 -5.11
N ALA A 192 10.98 36.77 -3.86
CA ALA A 192 11.89 37.88 -3.54
C ALA A 192 13.28 37.70 -4.17
N LEU A 193 13.84 36.48 -4.14
CA LEU A 193 15.11 36.18 -4.83
C LEU A 193 14.97 36.33 -6.36
N ARG A 194 13.83 35.92 -6.93
CA ARG A 194 13.54 36.09 -8.37
C ARG A 194 13.47 37.56 -8.77
N SER A 195 12.83 38.42 -7.97
CA SER A 195 12.77 39.86 -8.26
C SER A 195 14.13 40.56 -8.17
N GLN A 196 15.10 39.97 -7.46
CA GLN A 196 16.50 40.42 -7.43
C GLN A 196 17.34 39.86 -8.59
N GLY A 197 16.70 39.22 -9.58
CA GLY A 197 17.37 38.69 -10.77
C GLY A 197 18.00 37.30 -10.58
N TRP A 198 17.77 36.61 -9.46
CA TRP A 198 18.30 35.25 -9.31
C TRP A 198 17.57 34.27 -10.24
N SER A 199 18.34 33.41 -10.90
CA SER A 199 17.78 32.30 -11.70
C SER A 199 17.34 31.15 -10.80
N LEU A 200 16.37 30.34 -11.24
CA LEU A 200 15.96 29.14 -10.51
C LEU A 200 17.13 28.18 -10.25
N ARG A 201 18.09 28.11 -11.19
CA ARG A 201 19.32 27.31 -11.03
C ARG A 201 20.15 27.83 -9.86
N ARG A 202 20.36 29.15 -9.77
CA ARG A 202 21.11 29.77 -8.68
C ARG A 202 20.42 29.55 -7.33
N ILE A 203 19.10 29.71 -7.27
CA ILE A 203 18.31 29.48 -6.03
C ILE A 203 18.40 28.01 -5.62
N SER A 204 18.26 27.07 -6.56
CA SER A 204 18.38 25.62 -6.31
C SER A 204 19.78 25.27 -5.77
N SER A 205 20.84 25.79 -6.38
CA SER A 205 22.21 25.59 -5.90
C SER A 205 22.44 26.17 -4.49
N ALA A 206 21.95 27.39 -4.22
CA ALA A 206 22.15 28.06 -2.94
C ALA A 206 21.37 27.41 -1.79
N THR A 207 20.18 26.89 -2.07
CA THR A 207 19.31 26.22 -1.08
C THR A 207 19.66 24.74 -0.90
N GLY A 208 20.35 24.12 -1.86
CA GLY A 208 20.51 22.66 -1.91
C GLY A 208 19.18 21.92 -2.09
N CYS A 209 18.15 22.60 -2.60
CA CYS A 209 16.85 22.04 -2.93
C CYS A 209 16.79 21.71 -4.43
N GLY A 210 16.01 20.68 -4.80
CA GLY A 210 15.86 20.28 -6.20
C GLY A 210 15.24 21.39 -7.06
N ARG A 211 15.70 21.51 -8.32
CA ARG A 211 15.23 22.54 -9.25
C ARG A 211 13.71 22.50 -9.46
N THR A 212 13.12 21.31 -9.54
CA THR A 212 11.67 21.13 -9.66
C THR A 212 10.93 21.70 -8.46
N THR A 213 11.43 21.48 -7.25
CA THR A 213 10.83 22.05 -6.03
C THR A 213 10.86 23.57 -6.04
N ILE A 214 11.96 24.19 -6.50
CA ILE A 214 12.05 25.65 -6.61
C ILE A 214 11.13 26.18 -7.72
N ALA A 215 11.01 25.48 -8.84
CA ALA A 215 10.13 25.86 -9.96
C ALA A 215 8.63 25.81 -9.58
N GLU A 216 8.21 24.78 -8.85
CA GLU A 216 6.85 24.65 -8.30
C GLU A 216 6.54 25.77 -7.28
N LEU A 217 7.49 26.12 -6.42
CA LEU A 217 7.34 27.24 -5.47
C LEU A 217 7.32 28.60 -6.16
N ALA A 218 8.02 28.74 -7.29
CA ALA A 218 7.98 29.93 -8.13
C ALA A 218 6.68 30.04 -8.96
N GLY A 219 5.92 28.95 -9.11
CA GLY A 219 4.72 28.87 -9.93
C GLY A 219 4.99 28.71 -11.43
N GLU A 220 6.21 28.32 -11.83
CA GLU A 220 6.59 28.20 -13.25
C GLU A 220 6.13 26.90 -13.91
N THR A 221 5.69 25.90 -13.13
CA THR A 221 5.24 24.59 -13.64
C THR A 221 3.71 24.44 -13.73
N GLY A 222 2.95 25.53 -13.53
CA GLY A 222 1.48 25.50 -13.47
C GLY A 222 0.89 24.80 -12.24
N THR A 223 1.75 24.30 -11.34
CA THR A 223 1.39 23.69 -10.06
C THR A 223 2.14 24.39 -8.95
N VAL A 224 1.41 24.85 -7.92
CA VAL A 224 2.02 25.48 -6.75
C VAL A 224 2.07 24.46 -5.63
N ARG A 225 3.27 24.19 -5.13
CA ARG A 225 3.45 23.25 -4.01
C ARG A 225 3.00 23.92 -2.72
N GLU A 226 1.81 23.54 -2.21
CA GLU A 226 1.23 24.11 -0.98
C GLU A 226 1.97 23.70 0.30
N ARG A 227 2.63 22.52 0.32
CA ARG A 227 3.35 22.03 1.50
C ARG A 227 4.77 21.57 1.21
N VAL A 228 5.70 21.90 2.10
CA VAL A 228 7.14 21.57 2.02
C VAL A 228 7.61 20.88 3.30
N THR A 229 8.71 20.15 3.29
CA THR A 229 9.27 19.61 4.54
C THR A 229 9.91 20.73 5.39
N PRO A 230 10.01 20.58 6.72
CA PRO A 230 10.68 21.55 7.58
C PRO A 230 12.15 21.80 7.18
N VAL A 231 12.82 20.79 6.65
CA VAL A 231 14.20 20.91 6.15
C VAL A 231 14.25 21.81 4.91
N THR A 232 13.35 21.60 3.95
CA THR A 232 13.25 22.43 2.75
C THR A 232 12.91 23.88 3.10
N LEU A 233 11.94 24.10 4.00
CA LEU A 233 11.56 25.44 4.45
C LEU A 233 12.75 26.19 5.05
N ARG A 234 13.47 25.56 6.01
CA ARG A 234 14.65 26.15 6.65
C ARG A 234 15.74 26.50 5.64
N ARG A 235 16.05 25.59 4.71
CA ARG A 235 17.06 25.82 3.66
C ARG A 235 16.74 27.01 2.77
N ILE A 236 15.48 27.19 2.39
CA ILE A 236 15.03 28.30 1.54
C ILE A 236 15.11 29.63 2.30
N LEU A 237 14.64 29.66 3.55
CA LEU A 237 14.63 30.89 4.36
C LEU A 237 16.04 31.37 4.74
N ALA A 238 16.98 30.45 4.91
CA ALA A 238 18.37 30.76 5.29
C ALA A 238 19.21 31.40 4.17
N VAL A 239 18.73 31.44 2.92
CA VAL A 239 19.48 32.07 1.82
C VAL A 239 19.37 33.59 1.93
N GLU A 240 20.49 34.25 2.12
CA GLU A 240 20.59 35.71 2.07
C GLU A 240 20.91 36.19 0.66
N ALA A 241 20.23 37.26 0.26
CA ALA A 241 20.54 37.95 -0.97
C ALA A 241 21.79 38.80 -0.74
N ARG A 242 22.80 38.61 -1.59
CA ARG A 242 23.95 39.51 -1.72
C ARG A 242 23.81 40.29 -3.01
#